data_AF-A0A1M5YX12-F1
#
_entry.id   AF-A0A1M5YX12-F1
#
_cell.length_a   1.000
_cell.length_b   1.000
_cell.length_c   1.000
_cell.angle_alpha   90.00
_cell.angle_beta   90.00
_cell.angle_gamma   90.00
#
_symmetry.space_group_name_H-M   'P 1'
#
loop_
_entity.id
_entity.type
_entity.pdbx_description
1 polymer ?
#
loop_
_entity_poly.entity_id
_entity_poly.type
_entity_poly.pdbx_seq_one_letter_code
_entity_poly.pdbx_strand_id
1 'polypeptide(L)' 'MNEDKLIKIDFEVSSGYPAGKKIYYKCTVCGDVIFSLPEHFAECSCQNITVDRAGGRLSVEKKDCLEVYKKR' A
#
# COMPACT_ATOMS: atom_id res chain seq x y z
N MET A 1 -11.75 -19.82 -2.10
CA MET A 1 -11.44 -18.66 -1.24
C MET A 1 -12.13 -17.48 -1.88
N ASN A 2 -13.08 -16.88 -1.16
CA ASN A 2 -13.99 -15.88 -1.73
C ASN A 2 -13.19 -14.72 -2.32
N GLU A 3 -13.56 -14.30 -3.54
CA GLU A 3 -13.05 -13.08 -4.17
C GLU A 3 -13.50 -11.87 -3.34
N ASP A 4 -12.75 -11.61 -2.28
CA ASP A 4 -12.85 -10.37 -1.54
C ASP A 4 -12.42 -9.23 -2.49
N LYS A 5 -13.40 -8.58 -3.11
CA LYS A 5 -13.14 -7.54 -4.11
C LYS A 5 -12.32 -6.39 -3.49
N LEU A 6 -11.09 -6.24 -3.98
CA LEU A 6 -10.28 -5.05 -3.76
C LEU A 6 -10.84 -3.91 -4.60
N ILE A 7 -11.17 -2.78 -3.97
CA ILE A 7 -11.67 -1.59 -4.64
C ILE A 7 -10.59 -0.54 -4.60
N LYS A 8 -10.19 -0.04 -5.78
CA LYS A 8 -9.27 1.10 -5.88
C LYS A 8 -9.93 2.32 -5.21
N ILE A 9 -9.17 3.01 -4.37
CA ILE A 9 -9.60 4.26 -3.75
C ILE A 9 -8.71 5.39 -4.23
N ASP A 10 -9.34 6.51 -4.54
CA ASP A 10 -8.64 7.76 -4.81
C ASP A 10 -8.27 8.43 -3.48
N PHE A 11 -7.11 9.08 -3.46
CA PHE A 11 -6.62 9.83 -2.32
C PHE A 11 -5.68 10.94 -2.81
N GLU A 12 -5.50 11.95 -1.98
CA GLU A 12 -4.54 13.02 -2.23
C GLU A 12 -3.30 12.81 -1.36
N VAL A 13 -2.12 12.77 -1.98
CA VAL A 13 -0.86 12.56 -1.27
C VAL A 13 -0.60 13.62 -0.19
N SER A 14 -1.05 14.86 -0.42
CA SER A 14 -0.96 15.97 0.55
C SER A 14 -1.75 15.70 1.84
N SER A 15 -2.79 14.89 1.76
CA SER A 15 -3.63 14.47 2.91
C SER A 15 -3.09 13.22 3.59
N GLY A 16 -1.98 12.66 3.10
CA GLY A 16 -1.36 11.43 3.59
C GLY A 16 -1.85 10.17 2.88
N TYR A 17 -1.21 9.04 3.20
CA TYR A 17 -1.51 7.75 2.59
C TYR A 17 -2.50 6.97 3.47
N PRO A 18 -3.64 6.52 2.93
CA PRO A 18 -4.59 5.72 3.70
C PRO A 18 -3.97 4.40 4.18
N ALA A 19 -4.04 4.11 5.48
CA ALA A 19 -3.51 2.89 6.07
C ALA A 19 -4.53 2.17 6.95
N GLY A 20 -4.45 0.83 7.02
CA GLY A 20 -5.28 0.04 7.92
C GLY A 20 -5.38 -1.44 7.54
N LYS A 21 -6.03 -2.24 8.40
CA LYS A 21 -6.15 -3.71 8.26
C LYS A 21 -6.81 -4.19 6.96
N LYS A 22 -7.55 -3.31 6.28
CA LYS A 22 -8.24 -3.59 5.01
C LYS A 22 -7.69 -2.77 3.85
N ILE A 23 -6.57 -2.08 4.03
CA ILE A 23 -5.96 -1.23 2.99
C ILE A 23 -4.68 -1.89 2.48
N TYR A 24 -4.52 -1.86 1.17
CA TYR A 24 -3.43 -2.47 0.42
C TYR A 24 -2.81 -1.43 -0.51
N TYR A 25 -1.49 -1.49 -0.67
CA TYR A 25 -0.77 -0.70 -1.64
C TYR A 25 -0.34 -1.59 -2.79
N LYS A 26 -0.63 -1.15 -4.01
CA LYS A 26 -0.16 -1.81 -5.22
C LYS A 26 0.90 -0.92 -5.87
N CYS A 27 2.05 -1.50 -6.14
CA CYS A 27 3.10 -0.85 -6.91
C CYS A 27 2.85 -1.09 -8.40
N THR A 28 2.64 -0.04 -9.19
CA THR A 28 2.45 -0.19 -10.64
C THR A 28 3.78 -0.34 -11.40
N VAL A 29 4.93 -0.21 -10.72
CA VAL A 29 6.26 -0.48 -11.30
C VAL A 29 6.49 -1.99 -11.42
N CYS A 30 6.33 -2.74 -10.33
CA CYS A 30 6.60 -4.19 -10.30
C CYS A 30 5.33 -5.06 -10.25
N GLY A 31 4.16 -4.48 -9.98
CA GLY A 31 2.88 -5.19 -9.88
C GLY A 31 2.55 -5.74 -8.49
N ASP A 32 3.47 -5.68 -7.54
CA ASP A 32 3.26 -6.25 -6.20
C ASP A 32 2.16 -5.53 -5.42
N VAL A 33 1.44 -6.30 -4.62
CA VAL A 33 0.43 -5.81 -3.67
C VAL A 33 0.88 -6.15 -2.26
N ILE A 34 1.04 -5.14 -1.42
CA ILE A 34 1.46 -5.27 -0.02
C ILE A 34 0.41 -4.70 0.93
N PHE A 35 0.42 -5.15 2.17
CA PHE A 35 -0.43 -4.60 3.21
C PHE A 35 0.03 -3.19 3.59
N SER A 36 -0.90 -2.24 3.72
CA SER A 36 -0.59 -0.91 4.27
C SER A 36 -0.28 -0.93 5.76
N LEU A 37 -0.70 -1.99 6.46
CA LEU A 37 -0.46 -2.22 7.88
C LEU A 37 -0.01 -3.67 8.09
N PRO A 38 1.24 -4.02 7.72
CA PRO A 38 1.79 -5.36 7.91
C PRO A 38 1.97 -5.67 9.40
N GLU A 39 2.36 -6.90 9.75
CA GLU A 39 2.65 -7.23 11.16
C GLU A 39 3.89 -6.47 11.67
N HIS A 40 4.94 -6.45 10.86
CA HIS A 40 6.21 -5.79 11.19
C HIS A 40 6.67 -4.87 10.05
N PHE A 41 6.89 -5.44 8.88
CA PHE A 41 7.47 -4.75 7.73
C PHE A 41 6.91 -5.35 6.44
N ALA A 42 6.77 -4.54 5.40
CA ALA A 42 6.48 -5.01 4.05
C ALA A 42 7.10 -4.08 3.03
N GLU A 43 7.61 -4.66 1.94
CA GLU A 43 8.11 -3.91 0.80
C GLU A 43 7.71 -4.61 -0.50
N CYS A 44 7.61 -3.86 -1.59
CA CYS A 44 7.54 -4.46 -2.92
C CYS A 44 8.94 -4.83 -3.43
N SER A 45 9.01 -5.73 -4.40
CA SER A 45 10.24 -6.31 -4.96
C SER A 45 11.17 -5.27 -5.60
N CYS A 46 10.64 -4.13 -6.03
CA CYS A 46 11.42 -3.01 -6.57
C CYS A 46 11.73 -1.92 -5.54
N GLN A 47 11.35 -2.12 -4.27
CA GLN A 47 11.54 -1.20 -3.14
C GLN A 47 10.94 0.20 -3.35
N ASN A 48 10.02 0.36 -4.31
CA ASN A 48 9.30 1.61 -4.50
C ASN A 48 8.38 1.94 -3.32
N ILE A 49 7.84 0.92 -2.66
CA ILE A 49 6.93 1.06 -1.51
C ILE A 49 7.50 0.24 -0.37
N THR A 50 7.73 0.89 0.76
CA THR A 50 8.22 0.25 1.98
C THR A 50 7.39 0.73 3.16
N VAL A 51 6.83 -0.20 3.92
CA VAL A 51 6.03 0.03 5.12
C VAL A 51 6.75 -0.56 6.32
N ASP A 52 7.19 0.29 7.23
CA ASP A 52 7.74 -0.09 8.52
C ASP A 52 6.71 0.25 9.61
N ARG A 53 5.99 -0.77 10.09
CA ARG A 53 4.96 -0.57 11.12
C ARG A 53 5.56 -0.21 12.47
N ALA A 54 6.70 -0.80 12.82
CA ALA A 54 7.34 -0.53 14.12
C ALA A 54 7.80 0.93 14.22
N GLY A 55 8.32 1.48 13.12
CA GLY A 55 8.69 2.89 13.01
C GLY A 55 7.52 3.84 12.67
N GLY A 56 6.35 3.31 12.29
CA GLY A 56 5.22 4.12 11.83
C GLY A 56 5.52 4.85 10.51
N ARG A 57 6.35 4.26 9.63
CA ARG A 57 6.87 4.90 8.42
C ARG A 57 6.34 4.24 7.16
N LEU A 58 6.09 5.08 6.16
CA LEU A 58 5.86 4.68 4.78
C LEU A 58 6.81 5.49 3.90
N SER A 59 7.57 4.80 3.05
CA SER A 59 8.39 5.41 2.00
C SER A 59 7.82 5.06 0.64
N VAL A 60 7.71 6.06 -0.24
CA VAL A 60 7.24 5.91 -1.62
C VAL A 60 8.14 6.73 -2.53
N GLU A 61 9.00 6.06 -3.29
CA GLU A 61 10.00 6.73 -4.14
C GLU A 61 9.34 7.36 -5.38
N LYS A 62 8.51 6.59 -6.09
CA LYS A 62 7.71 7.04 -7.23
C LYS A 62 6.25 7.10 -6.83
N LYS A 63 5.81 8.28 -6.36
CA LYS A 63 4.47 8.53 -5.83
C LYS A 63 3.35 8.25 -6.84
N ASP A 64 3.58 8.56 -8.11
CA ASP A 64 2.63 8.30 -9.21
C ASP A 64 2.49 6.81 -9.54
N CYS A 65 3.35 5.96 -8.97
CA CYS A 65 3.34 4.51 -9.18
C CYS A 65 2.76 3.73 -7.99
N LEU A 66 1.99 4.40 -7.13
CA LEU A 66 1.28 3.79 -6.01
C LEU A 66 -0.23 3.88 -6.22
N GLU A 67 -0.90 2.73 -6.21
CA GLU A 67 -2.36 2.65 -6.14
C GLU A 67 -2.78 2.12 -4.77
N VAL A 68 -3.88 2.64 -4.22
CA VAL A 68 -4.42 2.20 -2.94
C VAL A 68 -5.71 1.44 -3.16
N TYR A 69 -5.86 0.31 -2.46
CA TYR A 69 -7.03 -0.54 -2.54
C TYR A 69 -7.60 -0.82 -1.15
N LYS A 70 -8.93 -0.91 -1.06
CA LYS A 70 -9.66 -1.32 0.14
C LYS A 70 -10.38 -2.64 -0.09
N LYS A 71 -10.14 -3.61 0.80
CA LYS A 71 -10.92 -4.85 0.88
C LYS A 71 -12.27 -4.55 1.53
N ARG A 72 -13.39 -4.93 0.90
CA ARG A 72 -14.72 -4.83 1.52
C ARG A 72 -14.92 -5.94 2.55
#